data_AF-A0AA95ZJE5-F1
#
_entry.id   AF-A0AA95ZJE5-F1
#
_cell.length_a   1.000
_cell.length_b   1.000
_cell.length_c   1.000
_cell.angle_alpha   90.00
_cell.angle_beta   90.00
_cell.angle_gamma   90.00
#
_symmetry.space_group_name_H-M   'P 1'
#
loop_
_entity.id
_entity.type
_entity.pdbx_description
1 polymer ?
#
loop_
_entity_poly.entity_id
_entity_poly.type
_entity_poly.pdbx_seq_one_letter_code
_entity_poly.pdbx_strand_id
1 'polypeptide(L)' 'MSPAKAQEMQAVVRAFHQNVRMWCAEIPLNTHLYVALDVLHFALHLTNGQLNRTIDDKRPDEFGRLYRGDIDDGQ' A
#
# COMPACT_ATOMS: atom_id res chain seq x y z
N MET A 1 6.40 -18.62 2.01
CA MET A 1 5.32 -18.43 1.01
C MET A 1 5.91 -18.68 -0.37
N SER A 2 5.19 -19.35 -1.29
CA SER A 2 5.69 -19.55 -2.65
C SER A 2 5.51 -18.27 -3.49
N PRO A 3 6.35 -18.03 -4.51
CA PRO A 3 6.18 -16.88 -5.42
C PRO A 3 4.80 -16.85 -6.10
N ALA A 4 4.30 -18.01 -6.54
CA ALA A 4 2.97 -18.13 -7.13
C ALA A 4 1.86 -17.68 -6.16
N LYS A 5 1.95 -18.10 -4.88
CA LYS A 5 0.97 -17.68 -3.89
C LYS A 5 1.08 -16.19 -3.58
N ALA A 6 2.30 -15.65 -3.55
CA ALA A 6 2.53 -14.23 -3.37
C ALA A 6 1.94 -13.40 -4.54
N GLN A 7 2.04 -13.89 -5.77
CA GLN A 7 1.43 -13.25 -6.95
C GLN A 7 -0.11 -13.23 -6.88
N GLU A 8 -0.74 -14.35 -6.49
CA GLU A 8 -2.18 -14.39 -6.27
C GLU A 8 -2.62 -13.37 -5.21
N MET A 9 -1.90 -13.33 -4.08
CA MET A 9 -2.18 -12.38 -3.00
C MET A 9 -1.97 -10.94 -3.46
N GLN A 10 -0.91 -10.67 -4.23
CA GLN A 10 -0.60 -9.33 -4.75
C GLN A 10 -1.70 -8.84 -5.69
N ALA A 11 -2.24 -9.70 -6.56
CA ALA A 11 -3.34 -9.33 -7.44
C ALA A 11 -4.58 -8.90 -6.64
N VAL A 12 -4.94 -9.66 -5.60
CA VAL A 12 -6.06 -9.34 -4.70
C VAL A 12 -5.82 -8.04 -3.93
N VAL A 13 -4.63 -7.89 -3.34
CA VAL A 13 -4.27 -6.70 -2.55
C VAL A 13 -4.26 -5.44 -3.43
N ARG A 14 -3.72 -5.50 -4.66
CA ARG A 14 -3.73 -4.37 -5.60
C ARG A 14 -5.16 -3.98 -6.00
N ALA A 15 -6.01 -4.95 -6.32
CA ALA A 15 -7.40 -4.67 -6.69
C ALA A 15 -8.16 -4.01 -5.52
N PHE A 16 -7.98 -4.54 -4.31
CA PHE A 16 -8.62 -3.97 -3.13
C PHE A 16 -8.06 -2.59 -2.75
N HIS A 17 -6.75 -2.40 -2.87
CA HIS A 17 -6.08 -1.11 -2.63
C HIS A 17 -6.64 -0.02 -3.54
N GLN A 18 -6.89 -0.32 -4.81
CA GLN A 18 -7.53 0.62 -5.74
C GLN A 18 -8.95 1.01 -5.29
N ASN A 19 -9.75 0.05 -4.80
CA ASN A 19 -11.08 0.34 -4.26
C ASN A 19 -11.02 1.25 -3.03
N VAL A 20 -10.13 0.96 -2.08
CA VAL A 20 -9.94 1.78 -0.87
C VAL A 20 -9.53 3.20 -1.25
N ARG A 21 -8.62 3.37 -2.23
CA ARG A 21 -8.22 4.68 -2.74
C ARG A 21 -9.40 5.46 -3.32
N MET A 22 -10.28 4.80 -4.07
CA MET A 22 -11.49 5.44 -4.61
C MET A 22 -12.45 5.86 -3.49
N TRP A 23 -12.64 5.02 -2.47
CA TRP A 23 -13.45 5.37 -1.32
C TRP A 23 -12.89 6.58 -0.56
N CYS A 24 -11.56 6.65 -0.34
CA CYS A 24 -10.94 7.83 0.26
C CYS A 24 -11.24 9.13 -0.49
N ALA A 25 -11.40 9.08 -1.83
CA ALA A 25 -11.70 10.25 -2.64
C ALA A 25 -13.15 10.75 -2.50
N GLU A 26 -14.06 9.89 -2.02
CA GLU A 26 -15.49 10.20 -1.82
C GLU A 26 -15.80 10.67 -0.39
N ILE A 27 -14.95 10.35 0.57
CA ILE A 27 -15.16 10.67 1.99
C ILE A 27 -14.53 12.03 2.34
N PRO A 28 -15.24 12.92 3.06
CA PRO A 28 -14.65 14.17 3.54
C PRO A 28 -13.41 13.94 4.40
N LEU A 29 -12.38 14.74 4.12
CA LEU A 29 -11.16 14.83 4.92
C LEU A 29 -11.54 15.20 6.36
N ASN A 30 -10.85 14.61 7.34
CA ASN A 30 -11.06 14.77 8.80
C ASN A 30 -12.22 13.99 9.44
N THR A 31 -12.90 13.12 8.69
CA THR A 31 -13.82 12.16 9.31
C THR A 31 -13.05 10.96 9.88
N HIS A 32 -13.56 10.34 10.96
CA HIS A 32 -12.98 9.09 11.47
C HIS A 32 -12.96 7.98 10.40
N LEU A 33 -13.95 7.97 9.50
CA LEU A 33 -13.99 7.04 8.38
C LEU A 33 -12.84 7.29 7.39
N TYR A 34 -12.56 8.54 7.03
CA TYR A 34 -11.41 8.87 6.19
C TYR A 34 -10.10 8.42 6.84
N VAL A 35 -9.91 8.72 8.12
CA VAL A 35 -8.70 8.30 8.86
C VAL A 35 -8.54 6.78 8.86
N ALA A 36 -9.62 6.03 9.09
CA ALA A 36 -9.58 4.57 9.05
C ALA A 36 -9.24 4.03 7.65
N LEU A 37 -9.80 4.63 6.60
CA LEU A 37 -9.52 4.24 5.22
C LEU A 37 -8.09 4.60 4.80
N ASP A 38 -7.55 5.73 5.26
CA ASP A 38 -6.17 6.14 4.99
C ASP A 38 -5.16 5.17 5.65
N VAL A 39 -5.42 4.77 6.89
CA VAL A 39 -4.62 3.73 7.58
C VAL A 39 -4.70 2.39 6.84
N LEU A 40 -5.88 1.99 6.37
CA LEU A 40 -6.04 0.77 5.57
C LEU A 40 -5.30 0.87 4.23
N HIS A 41 -5.39 2.01 3.55
CA HIS A 41 -4.69 2.29 2.30
C HIS A 41 -3.17 2.14 2.49
N PHE A 42 -2.62 2.70 3.57
CA PHE A 42 -1.21 2.52 3.94
C PHE A 42 -0.85 1.05 4.20
N ALA A 43 -1.67 0.31 4.96
CA ALA A 43 -1.41 -1.10 5.27
C ALA A 43 -1.43 -2.00 4.02
N LEU A 44 -2.37 -1.77 3.09
CA LEU A 44 -2.44 -2.49 1.81
C LEU A 44 -1.22 -2.21 0.94
N HIS A 45 -0.77 -0.96 0.95
CA HIS A 45 0.43 -0.57 0.24
C HIS A 45 1.68 -1.27 0.80
N LEU A 46 1.88 -1.24 2.12
CA LEU A 46 2.98 -1.96 2.79
C LEU A 46 2.94 -3.47 2.46
N THR A 47 1.75 -4.07 2.48
CA THR A 47 1.55 -5.48 2.13
C THR A 47 2.00 -5.76 0.69
N ASN A 48 1.64 -4.91 -0.27
CA ASN A 48 2.10 -5.02 -1.65
C ASN A 48 3.63 -4.95 -1.76
N GLY A 49 4.28 -4.05 -1.02
CA GLY A 49 5.74 -3.96 -0.98
C GLY A 49 6.42 -5.24 -0.49
N GLN A 50 5.88 -5.88 0.55
CA GLN A 50 6.40 -7.17 1.05
C GLN A 50 6.14 -8.32 0.06
N LEU A 51 4.99 -8.31 -0.63
CA LEU A 51 4.68 -9.29 -1.67
C LEU A 51 5.61 -9.15 -2.87
N ASN A 52 5.90 -7.92 -3.33
CA ASN A 52 6.87 -7.66 -4.40
C ASN A 52 8.24 -8.25 -4.08
N ARG A 53 8.74 -8.02 -2.85
CA ARG A 53 10.02 -8.60 -2.37
C ARG A 53 10.01 -10.12 -2.38
N THR A 54 8.88 -10.74 -2.03
CA THR A 54 8.73 -12.20 -2.03
C THR A 54 8.76 -12.81 -3.44
N ILE A 55 8.37 -12.04 -4.46
CA ILE A 55 8.30 -12.46 -5.86
C ILE A 55 9.63 -12.17 -6.60
N ASP A 56 10.62 -11.55 -5.94
CA ASP A 56 11.80 -10.93 -6.58
C ASP A 56 11.40 -9.94 -7.69
N ASP A 57 10.25 -9.29 -7.52
CA ASP A 57 9.84 -8.22 -8.44
C ASP A 57 10.68 -6.98 -8.12
N LYS A 58 11.64 -6.70 -9.01
CA LYS A 58 12.56 -5.56 -8.92
C LYS A 58 11.91 -4.21 -9.24
N ARG A 59 10.60 -4.17 -9.50
CA ARG A 59 9.89 -2.90 -9.65
C ARG A 59 10.09 -2.09 -8.38
N PRO A 60 10.67 -0.88 -8.48
CA PRO A 60 10.83 -0.03 -7.32
C PRO A 60 9.45 0.20 -6.71
N ASP A 61 9.38 0.01 -5.40
CA ASP A 61 8.23 0.47 -4.64
C ASP A 61 8.16 1.99 -4.78
N GLU A 62 7.29 2.48 -5.66
CA GLU A 62 7.18 3.91 -6.02
C GLU A 62 6.92 4.78 -4.77
N PHE A 63 6.43 4.20 -3.68
CA PHE A 63 6.10 4.86 -2.42
C PHE A 63 7.15 4.72 -1.32
N GLY A 64 8.10 3.80 -1.45
CA GLY A 64 9.33 3.83 -0.66
C GLY A 64 10.12 5.14 -0.85
N ARG A 65 9.79 5.94 -1.86
CA ARG A 65 10.27 7.32 -2.03
C ARG A 65 9.39 8.38 -1.37
N LEU A 66 8.08 8.15 -1.24
CA LEU A 66 7.11 9.13 -0.74
C LEU A 66 7.07 9.21 0.79
N TYR A 67 7.20 8.08 1.50
CA TYR A 67 7.17 8.07 2.98
C TYR A 67 8.55 7.91 3.64
N ARG A 68 9.60 7.55 2.88
CA ARG A 68 10.96 7.48 3.42
C ARG A 68 11.62 8.85 3.50
N GLY A 69 11.17 9.82 2.70
CA GLY A 69 11.57 11.23 2.84
C GLY A 69 11.26 11.77 4.24
N ASP A 70 10.13 11.36 4.83
CA ASP A 70 9.73 11.81 6.16
C ASP A 70 10.50 11.15 7.32
N ILE A 71 11.24 10.06 7.06
CA ILE A 71 12.01 9.33 8.08
C ILE A 71 13.50 9.70 8.04
N ASP A 72 14.03 10.06 6.88
CA ASP A 72 15.47 10.38 6.72
C ASP A 72 15.80 11.87 6.92
N ASP A 73 14.82 12.77 7.03
CA ASP A 73 15.03 14.21 7.35
C ASP A 73 15.25 14.48 8.86
N GLY A 74 15.39 13.43 9.66
CA GLY A 74 15.57 13.48 11.11
C GLY A 74 16.98 13.19 11.63
N GLN A 75 18.02 13.29 10.80
CA GLN A 75 19.43 13.17 11.23
C GLN A 75 20.27 14.41 10.91
#